data_AF-A0A3B0T3S5-F1
#
_entry.id   AF-A0A3B0T3S5-F1
#
_cell.length_a   1.000
_cell.length_b   1.000
_cell.length_c   1.000
_cell.angle_alpha   90.00
_cell.angle_beta   90.00
_cell.angle_gamma   90.00
#
_symmetry.space_group_name_H-M   'P 1'
#
loop_
_entity.id
_entity.type
_entity.pdbx_description
1 polymer ?
#
loop_
_entity_poly.entity_id
_entity_poly.type
_entity_poly.pdbx_seq_one_letter_code
_entity_poly.pdbx_strand_id
1 'polypeptide(L)'
;MKNYKPIAILCFFFIFGSCQDQDSRPLKTYSLFVGTYTDNGSEGIYKYTFDSGTGALTDKTLAASLKTPSFLKISSNKKKPLCSRGD
;
A
#
# COMPACT_ATOMS: atom_id res chain seq x y z
N MET A 1 42.79 -36.41 -28.50
CA MET A 1 41.96 -35.24 -28.88
C MET A 1 40.99 -34.99 -27.74
N LYS A 2 41.18 -33.89 -26.99
CA LYS A 2 40.41 -33.61 -25.76
C LYS A 2 39.03 -33.06 -26.17
N ASN A 3 37.97 -33.81 -25.91
CA ASN A 3 36.60 -33.50 -26.32
C ASN A 3 35.91 -32.55 -25.31
N TYR A 4 36.47 -31.35 -25.11
CA TYR A 4 35.95 -30.33 -24.17
C TYR A 4 34.78 -29.48 -24.75
N LYS A 5 34.45 -29.66 -26.04
CA LYS A 5 33.37 -28.94 -26.74
C LYS A 5 31.97 -29.09 -26.09
N PRO A 6 31.50 -30.27 -25.64
CA PRO A 6 30.18 -30.38 -25.01
C PRO A 6 30.16 -29.82 -23.59
N ILE A 7 31.30 -29.82 -22.88
CA ILE A 7 31.42 -29.29 -21.51
C ILE A 7 31.36 -27.75 -21.53
N ALA A 8 31.98 -27.11 -22.52
CA ALA A 8 31.95 -25.65 -22.65
C ALA A 8 30.55 -25.10 -22.97
N ILE A 9 29.73 -25.85 -23.71
CA ILE A 9 28.37 -25.45 -24.12
C ILE A 9 27.39 -25.49 -22.93
N LEU A 10 27.55 -26.45 -22.02
CA LEU A 10 26.69 -26.58 -20.84
C LEU A 10 26.90 -25.44 -19.83
N CYS A 11 28.12 -24.92 -19.71
CA CYS A 11 28.42 -23.78 -18.85
C CYS A 11 27.90 -22.45 -19.40
N PHE A 12 27.82 -22.30 -20.73
CA PHE A 12 27.38 -21.05 -21.36
C PHE A 12 25.88 -20.77 -21.13
N PHE A 13 25.06 -21.82 -21.01
CA PHE A 13 23.62 -21.69 -20.75
C PHE A 13 23.31 -21.23 -19.31
N PHE A 14 24.23 -21.43 -18.36
CA PHE A 14 24.05 -21.08 -16.95
C PHE A 14 24.30 -19.60 -16.65
N ILE A 15 24.98 -18.87 -17.54
CA ILE A 15 25.43 -17.49 -17.30
C ILE A 15 24.42 -16.46 -17.83
N PHE A 16 23.59 -16.81 -18.81
CA PHE A 16 22.60 -15.89 -19.41
C PHE A 16 21.25 -15.84 -18.69
N GLY A 17 21.02 -16.66 -17.67
CA GLY A 17 19.71 -16.79 -17.00
C GLY A 17 19.43 -15.82 -15.84
N SER A 18 20.38 -14.99 -15.42
CA SER A 18 20.27 -14.23 -14.16
C SER A 18 20.03 -12.73 -14.31
N CYS A 19 19.16 -12.33 -15.24
CA CYS A 19 18.54 -11.00 -15.17
C CYS A 19 17.03 -11.16 -14.95
N GLN A 20 16.63 -11.27 -13.68
CA GLN A 20 15.25 -11.01 -13.29
C GLN A 20 15.19 -9.55 -12.85
N ASP A 21 14.67 -8.68 -13.71
CA ASP A 21 14.19 -7.36 -13.32
C ASP A 21 13.01 -7.55 -12.34
N GLN A 22 13.27 -7.31 -11.06
CA GLN A 22 12.32 -7.48 -9.96
C GLN A 22 11.82 -6.10 -9.47
N ASP A 23 11.27 -5.29 -10.37
CA ASP A 23 10.66 -3.99 -10.01
C ASP A 23 9.19 -3.87 -10.43
N SER A 24 8.47 -4.99 -10.53
CA SER A 24 7.01 -4.98 -10.64
C SER A 24 6.37 -5.15 -9.25
N ARG A 25 6.52 -4.15 -8.37
CA ARG A 25 5.66 -4.05 -7.18
C ARG A 25 4.23 -3.82 -7.67
N PRO A 26 3.28 -4.75 -7.48
CA PRO A 26 1.92 -4.55 -7.97
C PRO A 26 1.37 -3.29 -7.30
N LEU A 27 0.85 -2.38 -8.12
CA LEU A 27 0.16 -1.19 -7.64
C LEU A 27 -1.04 -1.66 -6.80
N LYS A 28 -1.03 -1.29 -5.52
CA LYS A 28 -2.03 -1.74 -4.55
C LYS A 28 -2.91 -0.57 -4.19
N THR A 29 -4.21 -0.83 -4.19
CA THR A 29 -5.20 0.11 -3.70
C THR A 29 -5.47 -0.14 -2.22
N TYR A 30 -5.49 0.92 -1.42
CA TYR A 30 -5.68 0.85 0.03
C TYR A 30 -6.89 1.67 0.47
N SER A 31 -7.58 1.21 1.51
CA SER A 31 -8.55 2.06 2.23
C SER A 31 -7.80 2.94 3.23
N LEU A 32 -7.78 4.25 2.99
CA LEU A 32 -7.15 5.24 3.84
C LEU A 32 -8.20 5.95 4.70
N PHE A 33 -7.97 6.05 6.01
CA PHE A 33 -8.83 6.78 6.92
C PHE A 33 -8.12 8.03 7.43
N VAL A 34 -8.76 9.20 7.32
CA VAL A 34 -8.20 10.51 7.69
C VAL A 34 -9.11 11.16 8.74
N GLY A 35 -8.57 11.37 9.94
CA GLY A 35 -9.20 12.18 10.97
C GLY A 35 -8.95 13.65 10.74
N THR A 36 -9.91 14.49 11.10
CA THR A 36 -9.82 15.94 10.93
C THR A 36 -10.24 16.66 12.20
N TYR A 37 -9.69 17.85 12.44
CA TYR A 37 -10.25 18.75 13.44
C TYR A 37 -11.54 19.37 12.91
N THR A 38 -12.61 19.24 13.67
CA THR A 38 -13.97 19.65 13.25
C THR A 38 -14.24 21.15 13.41
N ASP A 39 -13.28 21.90 13.91
CA ASP A 39 -13.47 23.30 14.33
C ASP A 39 -13.69 24.25 13.13
N ASN A 40 -13.29 23.83 11.92
CA ASN A 40 -13.46 24.59 10.67
C ASN A 40 -14.45 23.95 9.68
N GLY A 41 -15.52 23.32 10.19
CA GLY A 41 -16.61 22.79 9.36
C GLY A 41 -16.39 21.38 8.81
N SER A 42 -15.37 20.68 9.29
CA SER A 42 -15.19 19.26 9.01
C SER A 42 -16.09 18.39 9.90
N GLU A 43 -16.59 17.28 9.38
CA GLU A 43 -17.59 16.45 10.08
C GLU A 43 -16.96 15.34 10.95
N GLY A 44 -15.69 15.00 10.74
CA GLY A 44 -14.99 13.99 11.55
C GLY A 44 -13.96 13.17 10.76
N ILE A 45 -14.21 11.86 10.60
CA ILE A 45 -13.29 10.91 9.95
C ILE A 45 -13.78 10.62 8.53
N TYR A 46 -12.91 10.77 7.55
CA TYR A 46 -13.17 10.43 6.15
C TYR A 46 -12.44 9.14 5.75
N LYS A 47 -13.05 8.38 4.83
CA LYS A 47 -12.42 7.26 4.14
C LYS A 47 -12.15 7.66 2.69
N TYR A 48 -10.99 7.27 2.19
CA TYR A 48 -10.56 7.41 0.81
C TYR A 48 -10.07 6.06 0.26
N THR A 49 -10.10 5.96 -1.06
CA THR A 49 -9.38 4.95 -1.82
C THR A 49 -8.03 5.55 -2.23
N PHE A 50 -6.92 4.96 -1.80
CA PHE A 50 -5.56 5.40 -2.11
C PHE A 50 -4.92 4.45 -3.13
N ASP A 51 -4.52 4.98 -4.27
CA ASP A 51 -3.73 4.27 -5.28
C ASP A 51 -2.23 4.49 -5.02
N SER A 52 -1.52 3.43 -4.64
CA SER A 52 -0.09 3.52 -4.32
C SER A 52 0.82 3.72 -5.54
N GLY A 53 0.29 3.61 -6.76
CA GLY A 53 1.04 3.79 -8.00
C GLY A 53 1.00 5.21 -8.53
N THR A 54 -0.18 5.82 -8.47
CA THR A 54 -0.38 7.19 -8.94
C THR A 54 -0.33 8.21 -7.81
N GLY A 55 -0.50 7.78 -6.56
CA GLY A 55 -0.68 8.66 -5.40
C GLY A 55 -2.08 9.29 -5.31
N ALA A 56 -3.00 8.91 -6.19
CA ALA A 56 -4.34 9.48 -6.24
C ALA A 56 -5.20 9.07 -5.03
N LEU A 57 -6.03 10.01 -4.59
CA LEU A 57 -7.07 9.79 -3.57
C LEU A 57 -8.44 9.96 -4.21
N THR A 58 -9.24 8.89 -4.20
CA THR A 58 -10.61 8.88 -4.74
C THR A 58 -11.62 8.44 -3.67
N ASP A 59 -12.91 8.48 -4.01
CA ASP A 59 -14.01 7.94 -3.20
C ASP A 59 -14.08 8.49 -1.76
N LYS A 60 -13.92 9.82 -1.62
CA LYS A 60 -14.07 10.50 -0.33
C LYS A 60 -15.46 10.25 0.23
N THR A 61 -15.54 9.55 1.36
CA THR A 61 -16.77 9.25 2.07
C THR A 61 -16.63 9.56 3.55
N LEU A 62 -17.70 10.00 4.19
CA LEU A 62 -17.72 10.20 5.64
C LEU A 62 -17.80 8.82 6.32
N ALA A 63 -16.77 8.47 7.07
CA ALA A 63 -16.68 7.19 7.78
C ALA A 63 -17.32 7.27 9.17
N ALA A 64 -17.18 8.40 9.85
CA ALA A 64 -17.82 8.68 11.13
C ALA A 64 -17.88 10.20 11.38
N SER A 65 -19.03 10.69 11.85
CA SER A 65 -19.12 12.05 12.37
C SER A 65 -18.62 12.06 13.82
N LEU A 66 -17.54 12.78 14.09
CA LEU A 66 -16.94 12.84 15.42
C LEU A 66 -16.24 14.20 15.61
N LYS A 67 -16.54 14.88 16.71
CA LYS A 67 -15.85 16.11 17.11
C LYS A 67 -14.40 15.76 17.52
N THR A 68 -13.43 16.38 16.84
CA THR A 68 -11.97 16.31 17.13
C THR A 68 -11.38 14.89 17.35
N PRO A 69 -11.46 13.97 16.37
CA PRO A 69 -10.72 12.70 16.39
C PRO A 69 -9.20 12.93 16.41
N SER A 70 -8.58 12.87 17.60
CA SER A 70 -7.13 13.11 17.77
C SER A 70 -6.27 11.87 17.51
N PHE A 71 -6.84 10.66 17.57
CA PHE A 71 -6.10 9.42 17.33
C PHE A 71 -6.97 8.33 16.71
N LEU A 72 -6.47 7.70 15.64
CA LEU A 72 -7.12 6.62 14.89
C LEU A 72 -6.31 5.32 15.01
N LYS A 73 -6.96 4.25 15.48
CA LYS A 73 -6.40 2.90 15.50
C LYS A 73 -7.21 2.00 14.60
N ILE A 74 -6.57 1.35 13.63
CA ILE A 74 -7.24 0.31 12.83
C ILE A 74 -7.48 -0.91 13.71
N SER A 75 -8.73 -1.38 13.81
CA SER A 75 -9.04 -2.61 14.55
C SER A 75 -8.35 -3.81 13.91
N SER A 76 -8.04 -4.84 14.70
CA SER A 76 -7.33 -6.03 14.23
C SER A 76 -8.04 -6.75 13.09
N ASN A 77 -9.37 -6.59 12.98
CA ASN A 77 -10.18 -7.15 11.90
C ASN A 77 -10.24 -6.28 10.63
N LYS A 78 -9.61 -5.11 10.63
CA LYS A 78 -9.55 -4.11 9.54
C LYS A 78 -10.92 -3.63 9.01
N LYS A 79 -12.02 -3.91 9.70
CA LYS A 79 -13.36 -3.52 9.24
C LYS A 79 -13.72 -2.09 9.63
N LYS A 80 -13.31 -1.65 10.83
CA LYS A 80 -13.63 -0.31 11.35
C LYS A 80 -12.46 0.29 12.14
N PRO A 81 -12.17 1.60 12.00
CA PRO A 81 -11.23 2.28 12.87
C PRO A 81 -11.86 2.54 14.26
N LEU A 82 -11.03 2.49 15.30
CA LEU A 82 -11.33 2.94 16.65
C LEU A 82 -10.74 4.35 16.82
N CYS A 83 -11.46 5.24 17.50
CA CYS A 83 -10.99 6.60 17.77
C CYS A 83 -11.05 6.89 19.27
N SER A 84 -10.01 7.51 19.83
CA SER A 84 -10.10 8.14 21.14
C SER A 84 -10.46 9.62 20.97
N ARG A 85 -11.30 10.13 21.86
CA ARG A 85 -11.61 11.54 21.96
C ARG A 85 -10.52 12.18 22.82
N GLY A 86 -9.87 13.24 22.32
CA GLY A 86 -9.02 14.09 23.15
C GLY A 86 -9.93 15.06 23.89
N ASP A 87 -9.92 14.98 25.21
CA ASP A 87 -10.63 15.91 26.09
C ASP A 87 -9.79 17.18 26.32
#